data_AF-A0A8T0YZA3-F1
#
_entry.id   AF-A0A8T0YZA3-F1
#
_cell.length_a   1.000
_cell.length_b   1.000
_cell.length_c   1.000
_cell.angle_alpha   90.00
_cell.angle_beta   90.00
_cell.angle_gamma   90.00
#
_symmetry.space_group_name_H-M   'P 1'
#
loop_
_entity.id
_entity.type
_entity.pdbx_description
1 polymer ?
#
loop_
_entity_poly.entity_id
_entity_poly.type
_entity_poly.pdbx_seq_one_letter_code
_entity_poly.pdbx_strand_id
1 'polypeptide(L)'
;MLRRVSWREKEVDVGAAEADAELEAMKSFDIDKSQSMACTICPEAEHKMRYRLLMCSSETCVETSALKCAWRGKIVTCLATEHASIFEFGDHNTLESSPKRKKLTSTQKVFCRDLADNHLRPMRIRHALSRKFSTPLEELEHDRVKDLGSWIHERAYSGAETMTEPFTFGWQINNAGKPVAANGSDDKPLIVGLTAKALMLRLLAPPFILHLDATNKMSQ
;
A
#
# COMPACT_ATOMS: atom_id res chain seq x y z
N MET A 1 -29.19 4.90 1.17
CA MET A 1 -28.91 3.67 1.94
C MET A 1 -27.69 2.99 1.35
N LEU A 2 -26.63 2.79 2.11
CA LEU A 2 -25.45 2.04 1.65
C LEU A 2 -25.86 0.58 1.45
N ARG A 3 -25.78 0.06 0.22
CA ARG A 3 -26.02 -1.37 -0.06
C ARG A 3 -25.06 -2.19 0.80
N ARG A 4 -25.62 -3.01 1.71
CA ARG A 4 -24.84 -3.93 2.53
C ARG A 4 -24.26 -4.98 1.59
N VAL A 5 -22.95 -4.94 1.37
CA VAL A 5 -22.24 -5.93 0.57
C VAL A 5 -22.26 -7.25 1.36
N SER A 6 -22.81 -8.31 0.76
CA SER A 6 -22.85 -9.64 1.35
C SER A 6 -21.51 -10.35 1.15
N TRP A 7 -20.59 -10.13 2.09
CA TRP A 7 -19.27 -10.78 2.08
C TRP A 7 -19.42 -12.28 2.31
N ARG A 8 -18.78 -13.10 1.45
CA ARG A 8 -18.61 -14.54 1.68
C ARG A 8 -17.35 -14.76 2.51
N GLU A 9 -17.45 -15.63 3.51
CA GLU A 9 -16.33 -15.97 4.39
C GLU A 9 -15.41 -16.96 3.67
N LYS A 10 -14.11 -16.67 3.67
CA LYS A 10 -13.07 -17.59 3.18
C LYS A 10 -12.40 -18.27 4.35
N GLU A 11 -11.91 -17.46 5.27
CA GLU A 11 -11.28 -17.90 6.52
C GLU A 11 -11.67 -16.94 7.64
N VAL A 12 -11.87 -17.45 8.85
CA VAL A 12 -12.33 -16.64 9.99
C VAL A 12 -11.48 -16.95 11.22
N ASP A 13 -10.87 -15.90 11.79
CA ASP A 13 -10.07 -15.97 13.02
C ASP A 13 -8.96 -17.03 12.95
N VAL A 14 -8.22 -17.02 11.84
CA VAL A 14 -7.10 -17.91 11.59
C VAL A 14 -5.78 -17.24 11.96
N GLY A 15 -4.76 -18.05 12.25
CA GLY A 15 -3.43 -17.55 12.56
C GLY A 15 -2.77 -16.85 11.35
N ALA A 16 -1.72 -16.06 11.60
CA ALA A 16 -1.03 -15.30 10.55
C ALA A 16 -0.49 -16.17 9.40
N ALA A 17 -0.02 -17.39 9.69
CA ALA A 17 0.51 -18.31 8.70
C ALA A 17 -0.57 -18.88 7.77
N GLU A 18 -1.73 -19.24 8.33
CA GLU A 18 -2.89 -19.73 7.59
C GLU A 18 -3.49 -18.62 6.73
N ALA A 19 -3.61 -17.42 7.29
CA ALA A 19 -4.04 -16.24 6.55
C ALA A 19 -3.10 -15.91 5.38
N ASP A 20 -1.77 -15.93 5.62
CA ASP A 20 -0.79 -15.70 4.56
C ASP A 20 -0.87 -16.78 3.46
N ALA A 21 -1.12 -18.04 3.81
CA ALA A 21 -1.28 -19.14 2.85
C ALA A 21 -2.53 -18.93 1.97
N GLU A 22 -3.67 -18.55 2.55
CA GLU A 22 -4.89 -18.28 1.81
C GLU A 22 -4.71 -17.07 0.88
N LEU A 23 -4.08 -15.99 1.36
CA LEU A 23 -3.76 -14.82 0.53
C LEU A 23 -2.79 -15.15 -0.61
N GLU A 24 -1.87 -16.08 -0.39
CA GLU A 24 -0.95 -16.56 -1.42
C GLU A 24 -1.63 -17.50 -2.41
N ALA A 25 -2.74 -18.16 -2.05
CA ALA A 25 -3.55 -18.94 -2.98
C ALA A 25 -4.40 -18.06 -3.89
N MET A 26 -4.91 -16.92 -3.40
CA MET A 26 -5.72 -15.97 -4.17
C MET A 26 -5.02 -15.37 -5.39
N LYS A 27 -5.80 -14.97 -6.41
CA LYS A 27 -5.29 -14.25 -7.58
C LYS A 27 -4.63 -12.93 -7.21
N SER A 28 -3.80 -12.39 -8.12
CA SER A 28 -3.17 -11.08 -7.94
C SER A 28 -4.21 -10.01 -7.55
N PHE A 29 -3.93 -9.34 -6.44
CA PHE A 29 -4.76 -8.28 -5.87
C PHE A 29 -3.90 -7.14 -5.34
N ASP A 30 -4.51 -5.95 -5.32
CA ASP A 30 -3.98 -4.75 -4.69
C ASP A 30 -4.83 -4.35 -3.48
N ILE A 31 -4.23 -3.63 -2.55
CA ILE A 31 -4.93 -3.07 -1.40
C ILE A 31 -5.51 -1.71 -1.82
N ASP A 32 -6.83 -1.66 -1.98
CA ASP A 32 -7.59 -0.45 -2.31
C ASP A 32 -7.72 0.49 -1.12
N LYS A 33 -7.92 -0.08 0.08
CA LYS A 33 -8.04 0.68 1.33
C LYS A 33 -7.36 -0.05 2.47
N SER A 34 -6.68 0.69 3.35
CA SER A 34 -6.08 0.17 4.58
C SER A 34 -6.28 1.18 5.71
N GLN A 35 -6.99 0.78 6.78
CA GLN A 35 -7.26 1.65 7.92
C GLN A 35 -7.17 0.88 9.24
N SER A 36 -6.89 1.59 10.34
CA SER A 36 -6.98 1.01 11.69
C SER A 36 -8.38 1.22 12.24
N MET A 37 -8.92 0.23 12.94
CA MET A 37 -10.18 0.35 13.67
C MET A 37 -10.14 -0.46 14.96
N ALA A 38 -11.17 -0.31 15.82
CA ALA A 38 -11.32 -1.15 17.01
C ALA A 38 -11.35 -2.63 16.59
N CYS A 39 -10.65 -3.48 17.35
CA CYS A 39 -10.61 -4.91 17.04
C CYS A 39 -11.99 -5.54 17.28
N THR A 40 -12.47 -6.28 16.29
CA THR A 40 -13.72 -7.05 16.37
C THR A 40 -13.47 -8.56 16.34
N ILE A 41 -12.21 -8.99 16.28
CA ILE A 41 -11.81 -10.40 16.31
C ILE A 41 -11.76 -10.86 17.77
N CYS A 42 -11.10 -10.08 18.62
CA CYS A 42 -11.02 -10.37 20.04
C CYS A 42 -12.23 -9.78 20.80
N PRO A 43 -12.87 -10.54 21.70
CA PRO A 43 -13.95 -10.01 22.55
C PRO A 43 -13.40 -8.92 23.48
N GLU A 44 -14.17 -7.83 23.65
CA GLU A 44 -13.86 -6.71 24.56
C GLU A 44 -12.48 -6.07 24.35
N ALA A 45 -12.01 -6.03 23.10
CA ALA A 45 -10.68 -5.56 22.77
C ALA A 45 -10.51 -4.04 22.88
N GLU A 46 -9.56 -3.59 23.71
CA GLU A 46 -9.06 -2.20 23.74
C GLU A 46 -8.01 -1.92 22.64
N HIS A 47 -7.50 -2.96 21.98
CA HIS A 47 -6.51 -2.85 20.92
C HIS A 47 -7.14 -2.64 19.54
N LYS A 48 -6.30 -2.32 18.55
CA LYS A 48 -6.71 -2.04 17.18
C LYS A 48 -6.56 -3.26 16.28
N MET A 49 -7.39 -3.33 15.24
CA MET A 49 -7.19 -4.21 14.09
C MET A 49 -6.96 -3.38 12.81
N ARG A 50 -6.33 -4.02 11.83
CA ARG A 50 -6.14 -3.49 10.48
C ARG A 50 -7.26 -3.99 9.58
N TYR A 51 -8.06 -3.07 9.05
CA TYR A 51 -9.08 -3.35 8.04
C TYR A 51 -8.53 -3.01 6.66
N ARG A 52 -8.56 -3.99 5.74
CA ARG A 52 -8.10 -3.82 4.35
C ARG A 52 -9.18 -4.26 3.36
N LEU A 53 -9.40 -3.44 2.34
CA LEU A 53 -10.17 -3.82 1.15
C LEU A 53 -9.20 -4.10 0.01
N LEU A 54 -9.48 -5.18 -0.71
CA LEU A 54 -8.69 -5.64 -1.84
C LEU A 54 -9.48 -5.49 -3.13
N MET A 55 -8.77 -5.22 -4.20
CA MET A 55 -9.29 -5.23 -5.56
C MET A 55 -8.43 -6.11 -6.45
N CYS A 56 -9.04 -6.72 -7.46
CA CYS A 56 -8.32 -7.56 -8.41
C CYS A 56 -7.31 -6.72 -9.21
N SER A 57 -6.08 -7.21 -9.31
CA SER A 57 -5.00 -6.67 -10.14
C SER A 57 -4.44 -7.72 -11.11
N SER A 58 -5.22 -8.76 -11.39
CA SER A 58 -4.84 -9.85 -12.29
C SER A 58 -4.96 -9.43 -13.75
N GLU A 59 -3.84 -9.47 -14.48
CA GLU A 59 -3.77 -9.10 -15.91
C GLU A 59 -4.73 -9.93 -16.76
N THR A 60 -4.84 -11.24 -16.48
CA THR A 60 -5.80 -12.13 -17.16
C THR A 60 -7.25 -11.67 -16.98
N CYS A 61 -7.61 -11.11 -15.82
CA CYS A 61 -8.95 -10.57 -15.59
C CYS A 61 -9.20 -9.27 -16.38
N VAL A 62 -8.15 -8.47 -16.59
CA VAL A 62 -8.20 -7.23 -17.38
C VAL A 62 -8.30 -7.56 -18.87
N GLU A 63 -7.58 -8.56 -19.35
CA GLU A 63 -7.60 -8.97 -20.76
C GLU A 63 -8.93 -9.66 -21.14
N THR A 64 -9.53 -10.41 -20.22
CA THR A 64 -10.79 -11.13 -20.48
C THR A 64 -11.99 -10.18 -20.65
N SER A 65 -11.96 -8.98 -20.06
CA SER A 65 -13.09 -8.06 -20.11
C SER A 65 -12.66 -6.60 -20.07
N ALA A 66 -13.26 -5.79 -20.94
CA ALA A 66 -13.14 -4.33 -20.89
C ALA A 66 -13.76 -3.72 -19.61
N LEU A 67 -14.60 -4.47 -18.89
CA LEU A 67 -15.18 -4.03 -17.62
C LEU A 67 -14.25 -4.37 -16.45
N LYS A 68 -14.17 -3.44 -15.49
CA LYS A 68 -13.40 -3.66 -14.26
C LYS A 68 -13.90 -4.91 -13.54
N CYS A 69 -12.96 -5.79 -13.20
CA CYS A 69 -13.24 -7.01 -12.45
C CYS A 69 -14.08 -6.72 -11.19
N ALA A 70 -15.19 -7.45 -11.06
CA ALA A 70 -16.16 -7.24 -9.99
C ALA A 70 -15.67 -7.78 -8.63
N TRP A 71 -14.72 -8.72 -8.64
CA TRP A 71 -14.16 -9.31 -7.42
C TRP A 71 -13.58 -8.27 -6.46
N ARG A 72 -13.89 -8.43 -5.18
CA ARG A 72 -13.33 -7.67 -4.05
C ARG A 72 -12.97 -8.61 -2.93
N GLY A 73 -11.89 -8.30 -2.23
CA GLY A 73 -11.50 -8.96 -0.98
C GLY A 73 -11.63 -8.04 0.21
N LYS A 74 -11.77 -8.61 1.40
CA LYS A 74 -11.70 -7.90 2.68
C LYS A 74 -10.87 -8.73 3.64
N ILE A 75 -9.89 -8.11 4.28
CA ILE A 75 -9.08 -8.73 5.32
C ILE A 75 -9.19 -7.87 6.57
N VAL A 76 -9.47 -8.50 7.70
CA VAL A 76 -9.31 -7.90 9.01
C VAL A 76 -8.21 -8.64 9.75
N THR A 77 -7.22 -7.92 10.27
CA THR A 77 -6.07 -8.52 10.99
C THR A 77 -5.93 -7.86 12.34
N CYS A 78 -6.00 -8.63 13.42
CA CYS A 78 -5.74 -8.16 14.77
C CYS A 78 -4.27 -7.71 14.88
N LEU A 79 -4.01 -6.52 15.44
CA LEU A 79 -2.63 -6.03 15.59
C LEU A 79 -1.94 -6.57 16.85
N ALA A 80 -2.68 -7.19 17.77
CA ALA A 80 -2.13 -7.76 18.99
C ALA A 80 -1.83 -9.26 18.84
N THR A 81 -2.75 -10.03 18.25
CA THR A 81 -2.63 -11.49 18.11
C THR A 81 -2.17 -11.92 16.72
N GLU A 82 -2.14 -11.02 15.73
CA GLU A 82 -1.90 -11.31 14.32
C GLU A 82 -2.93 -12.26 13.65
N HIS A 83 -3.99 -12.63 14.36
CA HIS A 83 -5.10 -13.39 13.78
C HIS A 83 -5.82 -12.58 12.71
N ALA A 84 -6.33 -13.26 11.69
CA ALA A 84 -7.02 -12.61 10.59
C ALA A 84 -8.30 -13.34 10.16
N SER A 85 -9.22 -12.58 9.59
CA SER A 85 -10.40 -13.11 8.88
C SER A 85 -10.43 -12.52 7.47
N ILE A 86 -10.62 -13.39 6.49
CA ILE A 86 -10.59 -13.09 5.06
C ILE A 86 -11.96 -13.36 4.45
N PHE A 87 -12.42 -12.42 3.63
CA PHE A 87 -13.72 -12.47 2.99
C PHE A 87 -13.60 -12.02 1.53
N GLU A 88 -14.54 -12.48 0.71
CA GLU A 88 -14.63 -12.09 -0.69
C GLU A 88 -16.04 -11.65 -1.10
N PHE A 89 -16.13 -10.93 -2.21
CA PHE A 89 -17.37 -10.52 -2.82
C PHE A 89 -17.22 -10.47 -4.34
N GLY A 90 -18.25 -10.96 -5.04
CA GLY A 90 -18.24 -11.07 -6.50
C GLY A 90 -17.24 -12.12 -6.98
N ASP A 91 -17.09 -12.20 -8.30
CA ASP A 91 -16.26 -13.20 -8.94
C ASP A 91 -15.26 -12.52 -9.89
N HIS A 92 -14.15 -13.22 -10.14
CA HIS A 92 -13.17 -12.79 -11.13
C HIS A 92 -13.72 -12.97 -12.55
N ASN A 93 -13.26 -12.14 -13.49
CA ASN A 93 -13.68 -12.22 -14.89
C ASN A 93 -13.27 -13.54 -15.57
N THR A 94 -12.22 -14.18 -15.06
CA THR A 94 -11.69 -15.45 -15.55
C THR A 94 -11.29 -16.33 -14.36
N LEU A 95 -11.17 -17.64 -14.58
CA LEU A 95 -10.59 -18.60 -13.62
C LEU A 95 -9.06 -18.67 -13.72
N GLU A 96 -8.46 -18.19 -14.82
CA GLU A 96 -7.02 -18.23 -15.05
C GLU A 96 -6.24 -17.25 -14.16
N SER A 97 -5.24 -17.75 -13.45
CA SER A 97 -4.39 -16.90 -12.61
C SER A 97 -3.25 -16.30 -13.43
N SER A 98 -3.07 -14.99 -13.35
CA SER A 98 -1.87 -14.32 -13.85
C SER A 98 -0.65 -14.69 -12.99
N PRO A 99 0.59 -14.60 -13.53
CA PRO A 99 1.81 -14.67 -12.72
C PRO A 99 1.71 -13.71 -11.52
N LYS A 100 2.01 -14.22 -10.32
CA LYS A 100 2.01 -13.40 -9.11
C LYS A 100 3.35 -12.70 -8.99
N ARG A 101 3.33 -11.42 -8.60
CA ARG A 101 4.55 -10.73 -8.19
C ARG A 101 5.14 -11.50 -7.01
N LYS A 102 6.45 -11.78 -7.05
CA LYS A 102 7.16 -12.42 -5.94
C LYS A 102 7.00 -11.55 -4.69
N LYS A 103 6.24 -12.04 -3.71
CA LYS A 103 6.10 -11.41 -2.39
C LYS A 103 7.13 -12.02 -1.45
N LEU A 104 7.55 -11.23 -0.45
CA LEU A 104 8.35 -11.77 0.64
C LEU A 104 7.55 -12.88 1.36
N THR A 105 8.18 -14.03 1.57
CA THR A 105 7.59 -15.12 2.36
C THR A 105 7.39 -14.69 3.81
N SER A 106 6.53 -15.39 4.56
CA SER A 106 6.33 -15.10 5.99
C SER A 106 7.67 -15.10 6.77
N THR A 107 8.53 -16.08 6.51
CA THR A 107 9.88 -16.16 7.11
C THR A 107 10.76 -14.96 6.74
N GLN A 108 10.73 -14.51 5.48
CA GLN A 108 11.45 -13.33 5.04
C GLN A 108 10.90 -12.06 5.70
N LYS A 109 9.56 -11.93 5.84
CA LYS A 109 8.92 -10.81 6.54
C LYS A 109 9.34 -10.76 8.01
N VAL A 110 9.32 -11.90 8.72
CA VAL A 110 9.76 -12.00 10.13
C VAL A 110 11.22 -11.56 10.25
N PHE A 111 12.09 -12.04 9.37
CA PHE A 111 13.49 -11.63 9.36
C PHE A 111 13.65 -10.12 9.12
N CYS A 112 12.91 -9.54 8.18
CA CYS A 112 12.93 -8.10 7.96
C CYS A 112 12.42 -7.31 9.18
N ARG A 113 11.38 -7.79 9.86
CA ARG A 113 10.83 -7.16 11.07
C ARG A 113 11.85 -7.16 12.21
N ASP A 114 12.46 -8.31 12.49
CA ASP A 114 13.51 -8.43 13.51
C ASP A 114 14.67 -7.44 13.26
N LEU A 115 15.15 -7.35 12.02
CA LEU A 115 16.18 -6.37 11.69
C LEU A 115 15.70 -4.91 11.82
N ALA A 116 14.44 -4.63 11.51
CA ALA A 116 13.85 -3.30 11.67
C ALA A 116 13.67 -2.92 13.15
N ASP A 117 13.30 -3.87 14.00
CA ASP A 117 13.19 -3.71 15.45
C ASP A 117 14.58 -3.47 16.08
N ASN A 118 15.63 -4.05 15.48
CA ASN A 118 17.03 -3.75 15.77
C ASN A 118 17.54 -2.47 15.07
N HIS A 119 16.63 -1.61 14.60
CA HIS A 119 16.91 -0.31 13.98
C HIS A 119 17.83 -0.36 12.75
N LEU A 120 17.91 -1.50 12.07
CA LEU A 120 18.66 -1.58 10.82
C LEU A 120 17.96 -0.79 9.72
N ARG A 121 18.76 -0.05 8.96
CA ARG A 121 18.28 0.74 7.82
C ARG A 121 17.68 -0.18 6.74
N PRO A 122 16.64 0.25 6.02
CA PRO A 122 15.99 -0.55 4.97
C PRO A 122 16.97 -1.14 3.94
N MET A 123 18.00 -0.37 3.53
CA MET A 123 19.02 -0.87 2.62
C MET A 123 19.84 -2.02 3.21
N ARG A 124 20.21 -1.92 4.50
CA ARG A 124 20.93 -3.00 5.22
C ARG A 124 20.05 -4.23 5.37
N ILE A 125 18.75 -4.04 5.62
CA ILE A 125 17.76 -5.13 5.65
C ILE A 125 17.68 -5.80 4.28
N ARG A 126 17.58 -5.03 3.18
CA ARG A 126 17.55 -5.55 1.80
C ARG A 126 18.79 -6.42 1.50
N HIS A 127 19.99 -5.93 1.79
CA HIS A 127 21.21 -6.70 1.57
C HIS A 127 21.33 -7.93 2.50
N ALA A 128 20.91 -7.82 3.76
CA ALA A 128 20.89 -8.95 4.68
C ALA A 128 19.91 -10.04 4.21
N LEU A 129 18.73 -9.64 3.74
CA LEU A 129 17.71 -10.52 3.20
C LEU A 129 18.22 -11.26 1.95
N SER A 130 18.79 -10.52 0.99
CA SER A 130 19.38 -11.07 -0.23
C SER A 130 20.44 -12.14 0.09
N ARG A 131 21.36 -11.85 1.03
CA ARG A 131 22.41 -12.80 1.44
C ARG A 131 21.86 -14.02 2.19
N LYS A 132 20.87 -13.83 3.07
CA LYS A 132 20.33 -14.91 3.91
C LYS A 132 19.46 -15.89 3.13
N PHE A 133 18.73 -15.40 2.13
CA PHE A 133 17.77 -16.19 1.36
C PHE A 133 18.17 -16.38 -0.11
N SER A 134 19.41 -16.04 -0.47
CA SER A 134 19.93 -16.08 -1.85
C SER A 134 19.00 -15.43 -2.87
N THR A 135 18.29 -14.38 -2.46
CA THR A 135 17.32 -13.68 -3.31
C THR A 135 18.06 -12.57 -4.06
N PRO A 136 18.05 -12.52 -5.40
CA PRO A 136 18.68 -11.45 -6.16
C PRO A 136 18.17 -10.08 -5.73
N LEU A 137 19.05 -9.07 -5.68
CA LEU A 137 18.67 -7.73 -5.22
C LEU A 137 17.64 -7.08 -6.13
N GLU A 138 17.66 -7.43 -7.41
CA GLU A 138 16.73 -7.01 -8.46
C GLU A 138 15.32 -7.53 -8.17
N GLU A 139 15.19 -8.73 -7.61
CA GLU A 139 13.89 -9.30 -7.21
C GLU A 139 13.34 -8.67 -5.92
N LEU A 140 14.18 -7.91 -5.18
CA LEU A 140 13.79 -7.16 -4.00
C LEU A 140 13.47 -5.69 -4.30
N GLU A 141 13.61 -5.27 -5.56
CA GLU A 141 13.21 -3.93 -5.97
C GLU A 141 11.69 -3.81 -5.99
N HIS A 142 11.19 -2.82 -5.26
CA HIS A 142 9.82 -2.40 -5.42
C HIS A 142 9.74 -1.55 -6.69
N ASP A 143 9.24 -2.12 -7.79
CA ASP A 143 8.87 -1.40 -9.03
C ASP A 143 8.01 -0.14 -8.76
N ARG A 144 7.35 -0.11 -7.60
CA ARG A 144 6.61 1.03 -7.10
C ARG A 144 7.38 2.34 -7.05
N VAL A 145 8.72 2.37 -7.01
CA VAL A 145 9.46 3.65 -7.01
C VAL A 145 9.36 4.33 -8.38
N LYS A 146 9.41 3.56 -9.48
CA LYS A 146 9.22 4.10 -10.85
C LYS A 146 7.76 4.49 -11.08
N ASP A 147 6.82 3.63 -10.69
CA ASP A 147 5.38 3.89 -10.80
C ASP A 147 4.97 5.12 -9.98
N LEU A 148 5.57 5.30 -8.80
CA LEU A 148 5.34 6.46 -7.95
C LEU A 148 5.87 7.73 -8.60
N GLY A 149 7.03 7.69 -9.26
CA GLY A 149 7.56 8.83 -10.02
C GLY A 149 6.60 9.27 -11.12
N SER A 150 6.08 8.33 -11.91
CA SER A 150 5.06 8.61 -12.93
C SER A 150 3.78 9.18 -12.31
N TRP A 151 3.28 8.56 -11.24
CA TRP A 151 2.08 9.01 -10.54
C TRP A 151 2.22 10.43 -9.96
N ILE A 152 3.38 10.77 -9.42
CA ILE A 152 3.71 12.11 -8.91
C ILE A 152 3.68 13.11 -10.07
N HIS A 153 4.29 12.78 -11.20
CA HIS A 153 4.36 13.63 -12.37
C HIS A 153 3.01 13.85 -13.05
N GLU A 154 2.13 12.85 -13.05
CA GLU A 154 0.76 12.96 -13.56
C GLU A 154 -0.10 13.94 -12.75
N ARG A 155 0.18 14.07 -11.45
CA ARG A 155 -0.60 14.89 -10.52
C ARG A 155 0.09 16.19 -10.14
N ALA A 156 1.18 16.54 -10.85
CA ALA A 156 1.91 17.78 -10.63
C ALA A 156 0.97 18.97 -10.80
N TYR A 157 1.05 19.92 -9.85
CA TYR A 157 0.25 21.14 -9.91
C TYR A 157 0.39 21.87 -11.25
N SER A 158 -0.72 21.99 -11.97
CA SER A 158 -0.83 22.65 -13.27
C SER A 158 -1.57 24.00 -13.19
N GLY A 159 -2.27 24.24 -12.08
CA GLY A 159 -3.14 25.41 -11.89
C GLY A 159 -4.57 25.19 -12.39
N ALA A 160 -4.82 24.15 -13.20
CA ALA A 160 -6.13 23.82 -13.74
C ALA A 160 -7.03 23.03 -12.77
N GLU A 161 -6.48 22.56 -11.65
CA GLU A 161 -7.18 21.66 -10.73
C GLU A 161 -8.39 22.35 -10.08
N THR A 162 -9.45 21.59 -9.82
CA THR A 162 -10.62 22.12 -9.10
C THR A 162 -10.32 22.34 -7.60
N MET A 163 -11.25 22.97 -6.87
CA MET A 163 -11.04 23.34 -5.46
C MET A 163 -10.71 22.16 -4.54
N THR A 164 -11.28 20.99 -4.80
CA THR A 164 -11.11 19.79 -3.96
C THR A 164 -10.22 18.74 -4.60
N GLU A 165 -9.77 18.97 -5.82
CA GLU A 165 -8.93 18.03 -6.55
C GLU A 165 -7.51 18.02 -5.98
N PRO A 166 -6.98 16.83 -5.65
CA PRO A 166 -5.65 16.71 -5.09
C PRO A 166 -4.58 16.84 -6.16
N PHE A 167 -3.49 17.54 -5.82
CA PHE A 167 -2.30 17.67 -6.64
C PHE A 167 -1.04 17.46 -5.81
N THR A 168 0.06 17.15 -6.49
CA THR A 168 1.40 17.02 -5.93
C THR A 168 2.20 18.30 -6.14
N PHE A 169 3.03 18.63 -5.16
CA PHE A 169 4.04 19.68 -5.25
C PHE A 169 5.33 19.17 -4.62
N GLY A 170 6.48 19.72 -5.02
CA GLY A 170 7.77 19.27 -4.52
C GLY A 170 8.71 20.42 -4.25
N TRP A 171 9.76 20.13 -3.48
CA TRP A 171 10.80 21.11 -3.16
C TRP A 171 11.60 21.52 -4.41
N GLN A 172 12.00 20.54 -5.23
CA GLN A 172 12.65 20.78 -6.51
C GLN A 172 11.66 20.54 -7.65
N ILE A 173 11.66 21.45 -8.62
CA ILE A 173 10.82 21.39 -9.81
C ILE A 173 11.75 21.39 -11.02
N ASN A 174 11.49 20.52 -12.00
CA ASN A 174 12.26 20.47 -13.24
C ASN A 174 11.83 21.57 -14.23
N ASN A 175 12.52 21.68 -15.35
CA ASN A 175 12.20 22.66 -16.41
C ASN A 175 10.79 22.49 -17.01
N ALA A 176 10.12 21.37 -16.76
CA ALA A 176 8.76 21.09 -17.20
C ALA A 176 7.70 21.39 -16.11
N GLY A 177 8.07 22.04 -15.00
CA GLY A 177 7.14 22.38 -13.92
C GLY A 177 6.74 21.20 -13.04
N LYS A 178 7.40 20.03 -13.18
CA LYS A 178 7.05 18.82 -12.43
C LYS A 178 7.98 18.62 -11.22
N PRO A 179 7.46 18.10 -10.09
CA PRO A 179 8.29 17.74 -8.94
C PRO A 179 9.40 16.77 -9.35
N VAL A 180 10.63 17.05 -8.97
CA VAL A 180 11.76 16.15 -9.22
C VAL A 180 11.64 14.97 -8.26
N ALA A 181 11.35 13.79 -8.81
CA ALA A 181 11.47 12.54 -8.08
C ALA A 181 12.95 12.23 -7.83
N ALA A 182 13.54 12.81 -6.79
CA ALA A 182 14.91 12.54 -6.39
C ALA A 182 15.06 11.10 -5.85
N ASN A 183 16.30 10.61 -5.76
CA ASN A 183 16.59 9.23 -5.34
C ASN A 183 16.48 9.01 -3.81
N GLY A 184 16.18 10.06 -3.04
CA GLY A 184 15.96 9.96 -1.60
C GLY A 184 17.26 9.90 -0.76
N SER A 185 18.41 10.25 -1.34
CA SER A 185 19.67 10.40 -0.60
C SER A 185 19.71 11.72 0.18
N ASP A 186 20.67 11.86 1.08
CA ASP A 186 20.91 13.12 1.81
C ASP A 186 21.24 14.29 0.89
N ASP A 187 22.00 14.04 -0.18
CA ASP A 187 22.34 15.06 -1.18
C ASP A 187 21.16 15.40 -2.11
N LYS A 188 20.20 14.47 -2.25
CA LYS A 188 19.06 14.57 -3.17
C LYS A 188 17.79 13.97 -2.54
N PRO A 189 17.22 14.61 -1.50
CA PRO A 189 16.06 14.07 -0.80
C PRO A 189 14.82 14.14 -1.69
N LEU A 190 13.98 13.09 -1.64
CA LEU A 190 12.67 13.09 -2.29
C LEU A 190 11.66 13.76 -1.36
N ILE A 191 11.25 14.98 -1.70
CA ILE A 191 10.23 15.73 -0.95
C ILE A 191 9.07 16.01 -1.88
N VAL A 192 7.96 15.30 -1.68
CA VAL A 192 6.70 15.52 -2.40
C VAL A 192 5.57 15.65 -1.40
N GLY A 193 4.88 16.79 -1.45
CA GLY A 193 3.63 17.03 -0.72
C GLY A 193 2.42 16.76 -1.60
N LEU A 194 1.30 16.38 -0.97
CA LEU A 194 0.00 16.23 -1.60
C LEU A 194 -1.00 17.17 -0.92
N THR A 195 -1.78 17.91 -1.70
CA THR A 195 -2.78 18.83 -1.16
C THR A 195 -3.88 19.13 -2.17
N ALA A 196 -4.86 19.97 -1.81
CA ALA A 196 -5.88 20.51 -2.70
C ALA A 196 -6.04 22.03 -2.45
N LYS A 197 -6.57 22.79 -3.42
CA LYS A 197 -6.72 24.25 -3.31
C LYS A 197 -7.55 24.67 -2.09
N ALA A 198 -8.61 23.94 -1.76
CA ALA A 198 -9.43 24.18 -0.58
C ALA A 198 -8.66 24.01 0.73
N LEU A 199 -7.69 23.08 0.79
CA LEU A 199 -6.82 22.93 1.96
C LEU A 199 -5.82 24.08 2.04
N MET A 200 -5.22 24.48 0.92
CA MET A 200 -4.30 25.63 0.86
C MET A 200 -4.97 26.93 1.30
N LEU A 201 -6.22 27.18 0.89
CA LEU A 201 -6.96 28.38 1.31
C LEU A 201 -7.30 28.35 2.81
N ARG A 202 -7.50 27.18 3.40
CA ARG A 202 -7.66 27.04 4.86
C ARG A 202 -6.37 27.35 5.61
N LEU A 203 -5.20 27.18 5.00
CA LEU A 203 -3.91 27.60 5.61
C LEU A 203 -3.81 29.12 5.79
N LEU A 204 -4.61 29.90 5.05
CA LEU A 204 -4.65 31.35 5.19
C LEU A 204 -5.51 31.81 6.38
N ALA A 205 -6.20 30.89 7.08
CA ALA A 205 -7.06 31.18 8.22
C ALA A 205 -6.62 30.38 9.46
N PRO A 206 -6.04 31.02 10.49
CA PRO A 206 -5.68 30.33 11.74
C PRO A 206 -6.92 29.98 12.60
N PRO A 207 -6.89 28.87 13.37
CA PRO A 207 -5.85 27.84 13.42
C PRO A 207 -6.10 26.72 12.38
N PHE A 208 -5.03 26.19 11.79
CA PHE A 208 -5.12 25.05 10.86
C PHE A 208 -4.08 23.96 11.20
N ILE A 209 -4.40 22.73 10.81
CA ILE A 209 -3.51 21.56 10.92
C ILE A 209 -3.24 21.07 9.50
N LEU A 210 -1.98 21.17 9.06
CA LEU A 210 -1.51 20.53 7.83
C LEU A 210 -0.88 19.19 8.20
N HIS A 211 -1.51 18.09 7.79
CA HIS A 211 -0.89 16.77 7.87
C HIS A 211 0.10 16.61 6.71
N LEU A 212 1.39 16.68 7.02
CA LEU A 212 2.47 16.38 6.09
C LEU A 212 3.00 14.99 6.43
N ASP A 213 2.72 14.01 5.57
CA ASP A 213 3.33 12.69 5.68
C ASP A 213 4.76 12.76 5.13
N ALA A 214 5.74 12.61 6.00
CA ALA A 214 7.15 12.48 5.62
C ALA A 214 7.54 11.00 5.59
N THR A 215 7.89 10.47 4.42
CA THR A 215 8.56 9.19 4.31
C THR A 215 10.04 9.36 4.70
N ASN A 216 10.42 8.74 5.82
CA ASN A 216 11.76 8.87 6.40
C ASN A 216 12.82 8.16 5.52
N LYS A 217 14.03 8.75 5.49
CA LYS A 217 15.15 8.51 4.53
C LYS A 217 15.56 7.04 4.29
N MET A 218 15.99 6.75 3.05
CA MET A 218 16.50 5.43 2.61
C MET A 218 18.03 5.28 2.57
N SER A 219 18.84 6.32 2.81
CA SER A 219 20.30 6.15 2.89
C SER A 219 21.02 7.25 3.66
N GLN A 220 21.98 6.82 4.46
CA GLN A 220 23.32 7.41 4.55
C GLN A 220 24.30 6.23 4.45
#